data_AF-A0A838G4I6-F1
#
_entry.id   AF-A0A838G4I6-F1
#
_cell.length_a   1.000
_cell.length_b   1.000
_cell.length_c   1.000
_cell.angle_alpha   90.00
_cell.angle_beta   90.00
_cell.angle_gamma   90.00
#
_symmetry.space_group_name_H-M   'P 1'
#
loop_
_entity.id
_entity.type
_entity.pdbx_description
1 polymer ?
#
loop_
_entity_poly.entity_id
_entity_poly.type
_entity_poly.pdbx_seq_one_letter_code
_entity_poly.pdbx_strand_id
1 'polypeptide(L)' 'VSHDGLAHAIRPVHTAFDGDTVFTMSTGRAAEQPVVLEIAAVEVVARAIRNAVVQR' A
#
# COMPACT_ATOMS: atom_id res chain seq x y z
N VAL A 1 4.29 -6.97 -1.81
CA VAL A 1 3.31 -6.66 -0.73
C VAL A 1 2.74 -5.26 -0.88
N SER A 2 3.32 -4.19 -0.34
CA SER A 2 2.64 -2.86 -0.40
C SER A 2 2.35 -2.36 -1.82
N HIS A 3 3.23 -2.64 -2.78
CA HIS A 3 2.99 -2.32 -4.20
C HIS A 3 1.80 -3.09 -4.80
N ASP A 4 1.40 -4.24 -4.24
CA ASP A 4 0.20 -4.96 -4.67
C ASP A 4 -1.06 -4.13 -4.34
N GLY A 5 -1.01 -3.35 -3.25
CA GLY A 5 -2.05 -2.36 -2.93
C GLY A 5 -2.19 -1.26 -3.98
N LEU A 6 -1.10 -0.86 -4.66
CA LEU A 6 -1.17 0.04 -5.81
C LEU A 6 -1.95 -0.63 -6.96
N ALA A 7 -1.62 -1.88 -7.29
CA ALA A 7 -2.30 -2.65 -8.33
C ALA A 7 -3.78 -2.91 -8.03
N HIS A 8 -4.17 -2.99 -6.75
CA HIS A 8 -5.57 -3.09 -6.33
C HIS A 8 -6.38 -1.81 -6.53
N ALA A 9 -5.73 -0.65 -6.68
CA ALA A 9 -6.40 0.65 -6.78
C ALA A 9 -6.15 1.39 -8.09
N ILE A 10 -5.09 1.06 -8.82
CA ILE A 10 -4.61 1.76 -10.02
C ILE A 10 -4.36 0.73 -11.13
N ARG A 11 -4.84 1.02 -12.35
CA ARG A 11 -4.62 0.15 -13.51
C ARG A 11 -4.47 0.95 -14.83
N PRO A 12 -3.37 0.79 -15.59
CA PRO A 12 -2.16 0.04 -15.22
C PRO A 12 -1.34 0.77 -14.14
N VAL A 13 -0.48 0.03 -13.45
CA VAL A 13 0.54 0.51 -12.52
C VAL A 13 1.91 -0.04 -12.95
N HIS A 14 3.02 0.51 -12.46
CA HIS A 14 4.39 0.11 -12.82
C HIS A 14 4.70 0.25 -14.31
N THR A 15 4.12 1.24 -14.99
CA THR A 15 4.51 1.56 -16.37
C THR A 15 5.91 2.17 -16.39
N ALA A 16 6.53 2.23 -17.58
CA ALA A 16 7.84 2.85 -17.76
C ALA A 16 7.88 4.34 -17.38
N PHE A 17 6.73 4.97 -17.17
CA PHE A 17 6.60 6.38 -16.80
C PHE A 17 6.24 6.57 -15.31
N ASP A 18 6.02 5.49 -14.55
CA ASP A 18 5.66 5.56 -13.15
C ASP A 18 6.90 5.50 -12.24
N GLY A 19 6.97 6.41 -11.27
CA GLY A 19 8.01 6.45 -10.24
C GLY A 19 7.59 5.76 -8.94
N ASP A 20 6.83 4.66 -9.04
CA ASP A 20 6.18 4.01 -7.89
C ASP A 20 7.19 3.64 -6.82
N THR A 21 7.04 4.23 -5.62
CA THR A 21 7.93 3.97 -4.47
C THR A 21 7.12 3.95 -3.19
N VAL A 22 7.28 2.91 -2.38
CA VAL A 22 6.69 2.82 -1.04
C VAL A 22 7.79 2.71 0.02
N PHE A 23 7.75 3.61 0.99
CA PHE A 23 8.57 3.53 2.20
C PHE A 23 7.78 2.87 3.33
N THR A 24 8.45 2.08 4.15
CA THR A 24 7.86 1.44 5.33
C THR A 24 8.72 1.73 6.55
N MET A 25 8.06 1.87 7.71
CA MET A 25 8.74 2.08 8.98
C MET A 25 8.00 1.35 10.10
N SER A 26 8.72 1.00 11.16
CA SER A 26 8.14 0.43 12.38
C SER A 26 8.46 1.33 13.56
N THR A 27 7.48 1.51 14.44
CA THR A 27 7.68 2.19 15.74
C THR A 27 8.20 1.24 16.82
N GLY A 28 8.27 -0.07 16.55
CA GLY A 28 8.75 -1.08 17.48
C GLY A 28 7.85 -1.33 18.71
N ARG A 29 6.59 -0.88 18.69
CA ARG A 29 5.68 -0.95 19.85
C ARG A 29 4.80 -2.20 19.92
N ALA A 30 4.74 -3.00 18.86
CA ALA A 30 3.92 -4.21 18.79
C ALA A 30 4.63 -5.28 17.96
N ALA A 31 4.37 -6.54 18.29
CA ALA A 31 4.80 -7.70 17.53
C ALA A 31 3.56 -8.40 16.97
N GLU A 32 3.59 -8.74 15.68
CA GLU A 32 2.48 -9.37 14.98
C GLU A 32 3.00 -10.45 14.03
N GLN A 33 2.10 -11.33 13.59
CA GLN A 33 2.44 -12.32 12.57
C GLN A 33 2.71 -11.62 11.22
N PRO A 34 3.85 -11.88 10.57
CA PRO A 34 4.23 -11.18 9.33
C PRO A 34 3.14 -11.22 8.25
N VAL A 35 2.51 -12.38 8.04
CA VAL A 35 1.44 -12.54 7.04
C VAL A 35 0.24 -11.64 7.30
N VAL A 36 -0.16 -11.48 8.57
CA VAL A 36 -1.27 -10.59 8.93
C VAL A 36 -0.91 -9.13 8.63
N LEU A 37 0.31 -8.73 8.95
CA LEU A 37 0.82 -7.39 8.65
C LEU A 37 0.90 -7.13 7.14
N GLU A 38 1.31 -8.13 6.35
CA GLU A 38 1.41 -8.03 4.89
C GLU A 38 0.04 -7.86 4.23
N ILE A 39 -0.97 -8.65 4.63
CA ILE A 39 -2.34 -8.52 4.13
C ILE A 39 -2.89 -7.12 4.46
N ALA A 40 -2.71 -6.68 5.71
CA ALA A 40 -3.11 -5.35 6.13
C ALA A 40 -2.41 -4.26 5.30
N ALA A 41 -1.10 -4.41 5.01
CA ALA A 41 -0.34 -3.45 4.22
C ALA A 41 -0.92 -3.29 2.80
N VAL A 42 -1.31 -4.38 2.14
CA VAL A 42 -1.97 -4.32 0.82
C VAL A 42 -3.29 -3.55 0.90
N GLU A 43 -4.13 -3.89 1.89
CA GLU A 43 -5.46 -3.29 2.02
C GLU A 43 -5.39 -1.80 2.35
N VAL A 44 -4.53 -1.40 3.29
CA VAL A 44 -4.43 0.00 3.73
C VAL A 44 -3.84 0.90 2.65
N VAL A 45 -2.90 0.40 1.84
CA VAL A 45 -2.36 1.16 0.69
C VAL A 45 -3.46 1.39 -0.34
N ALA A 46 -4.19 0.34 -0.74
CA ALA A 46 -5.29 0.47 -1.70
C ALA A 46 -6.39 1.42 -1.19
N ARG A 47 -6.72 1.34 0.11
CA ARG A 47 -7.69 2.23 0.75
C ARG A 47 -7.20 3.67 0.81
N ALA A 48 -5.93 3.90 1.13
CA ALA A 48 -5.35 5.25 1.18
C ALA A 48 -5.43 5.95 -0.19
N ILE A 49 -5.13 5.23 -1.27
CA ILE A 49 -5.25 5.76 -2.65
C ILE A 49 -6.70 6.11 -2.98
N ARG A 50 -7.66 5.23 -2.68
CA ARG A 50 -9.09 5.53 -2.89
C ARG A 50 -9.53 6.75 -2.09
N ASN A 51 -9.11 6.84 -0.83
CA ASN A 51 -9.40 8.00 0.02
C ASN A 51 -8.84 9.29 -0.56
N ALA A 52 -7.61 9.28 -1.09
CA ALA A 52 -7.00 10.45 -1.73
C ALA A 52 -7.80 10.96 -2.95
N VAL A 53 -8.58 10.09 -3.61
CA VAL A 53 -9.45 10.47 -4.73
C VAL A 53 -10.81 10.98 -4.24
N VAL A 54 -11.41 10.33 -3.24
CA VAL A 54 -12.81 10.56 -2.84
C VAL A 54 -13.01 11.50 -1.66
N GLN A 55 -11.98 11.71 -0.83
CA GLN A 55 -12.02 12.58 0.35
C GLN A 55 -11.08 13.77 0.08
N ARG A 56 -11.66 14.95 -0.12
CA ARG A 56 -10.93 16.23 -0.19
C ARG A 56 -10.94 16.91 1.16
#